data_AF-A0A8C8DY19-F1
#
_entry.id   AF-A0A8C8DY19-F1
#
_cell.length_a   1.000
_cell.length_b   1.000
_cell.length_c   1.000
_cell.angle_alpha   90.00
_cell.angle_beta   90.00
_cell.angle_gamma   90.00
#
_symmetry.space_group_name_H-M   'P 1'
#
loop_
_entity.id
_entity.type
_entity.pdbx_description
1 polymer ?
#
loop_
_entity_poly.entity_id
_entity_poly.type
_entity_poly.pdbx_seq_one_letter_code
_entity_poly.pdbx_strand_id
1 'polypeptide(L)'
;MLLKITSRDSDKDLSHRPKRRRCHETYNFNMKCPTPGCNSLGHLTGKHERHFAVSGCPLYHNLSADECKVKAISREKQEEEAKTQEENSSRHATRHQTPTPKQSKYKEQVAEMRKGRNAGQQKEQKEKHTVHPTTANTLIALLERLKTWYGLEKLRIQGQITEGNNMIKTIVFGRFELDTWYHSPYPEEYARLGRLYVCEFCLKYMKSQTILRRHMAKCVWKHPPGDEVYRKGSISVFEVDGKKNKIYCQNLCLLAKLFLDHKTLYYDVEPFLFYVMTEADNTGCHLVGYFSKEKNSFLNYNVSCILTMPQYMRQGFGKMLIDFSYLLSKVEEKVGSPERPLSDLGLISYRSYWKEVLLRYMCNFQGKEISIKEISQETAVNPVDIVSTLQSLQMLKYWKGKHLVLKRQDLIDEWKAKEIKRGNSNKTIDPSSLKWTPPKGT
;
A
#
# COMPACT_ATOMS: atom_id res chain seq x y z
N MET A 1 -16.08 10.93 51.85
CA MET A 1 -14.91 10.56 52.66
C MET A 1 -13.68 11.13 51.96
N LEU A 2 -13.20 12.27 52.46
CA LEU A 2 -12.06 13.02 51.94
C LEU A 2 -10.77 12.47 52.56
N LEU A 3 -9.75 12.20 51.75
CA LEU A 3 -8.39 12.00 52.25
C LEU A 3 -7.39 12.84 51.44
N LYS A 4 -6.70 13.70 52.19
CA LYS A 4 -5.58 14.57 51.83
C LYS A 4 -4.35 13.74 51.48
N ILE A 5 -3.54 14.24 50.54
CA ILE A 5 -2.14 13.81 50.37
C ILE A 5 -1.25 15.03 50.56
N THR A 6 -0.27 14.87 51.46
CA THR A 6 0.71 15.86 51.89
C THR A 6 1.96 15.84 51.01
N SER A 7 2.56 17.03 50.89
CA SER A 7 3.84 17.32 50.24
C SER A 7 5.04 16.78 51.03
N ARG A 8 6.04 16.23 50.32
CA ARG A 8 7.44 16.15 50.80
C ARG A 8 8.40 16.32 49.62
N ASP A 9 9.17 17.41 49.67
CA ASP A 9 10.41 17.60 48.93
C ASP A 9 11.49 16.62 49.42
N SER A 10 12.35 16.19 48.50
CA SER A 10 13.75 15.85 48.82
C SER A 10 14.58 15.83 47.54
N ASP A 11 15.43 16.84 47.42
CA ASP A 11 16.58 16.91 46.51
C ASP A 11 17.47 15.66 46.63
N LYS A 12 17.78 15.03 45.49
CA LYS A 12 19.00 14.24 45.31
C LYS A 12 19.58 14.43 43.92
N ASP A 13 20.78 15.01 43.95
CA ASP A 13 21.83 15.11 42.94
C ASP A 13 22.04 13.81 42.13
N LEU A 14 22.09 13.92 40.80
CA LEU A 14 22.49 12.86 39.86
C LEU A 14 23.52 13.40 38.85
N SER A 15 24.65 13.85 39.37
CA SER A 15 25.88 14.02 38.60
C SER A 15 26.60 12.68 38.37
N HIS A 16 26.08 11.82 37.47
CA HIS A 16 26.90 10.75 36.86
C HIS A 16 26.46 10.39 35.44
N ARG A 17 27.14 11.01 34.46
CA ARG A 17 27.05 10.70 33.03
C ARG A 17 28.17 9.72 32.68
N PRO A 18 27.91 8.47 32.25
CA PRO A 18 28.97 7.65 31.68
C PRO A 18 29.39 8.25 30.33
N LYS A 19 30.66 8.67 30.25
CA LYS A 19 31.28 9.12 29.00
C LYS A 19 31.21 8.00 27.96
N ARG A 20 30.78 8.34 26.75
CA ARG A 20 30.86 7.48 25.55
C ARG A 20 32.25 6.84 25.47
N ARG A 21 32.32 5.51 25.54
CA ARG A 21 33.52 4.78 25.13
C ARG A 21 33.72 5.02 23.62
N ARG A 22 34.82 5.71 23.27
CA ARG A 22 35.41 5.61 21.93
C ARG A 22 35.86 4.16 21.76
N CYS A 23 35.34 3.46 20.76
CA CYS A 23 35.90 2.18 20.35
C CYS A 23 37.01 2.48 19.34
N HIS A 24 38.24 2.54 19.84
CA HIS A 24 39.45 2.33 19.04
C HIS A 24 40.09 1.03 19.53
N GLU A 25 40.42 0.18 18.57
CA GLU A 25 41.59 -0.72 18.54
C GLU A 25 41.95 -1.45 19.84
N THR A 26 41.40 -2.64 20.04
CA THR A 26 42.11 -3.77 20.68
C THR A 26 41.40 -5.07 20.30
N TYR A 27 41.96 -5.80 19.32
CA TYR A 27 41.53 -7.16 18.98
C TYR A 27 41.93 -8.10 20.13
N ASN A 28 40.94 -8.69 20.79
CA ASN A 28 41.15 -9.67 21.85
C ASN A 28 41.37 -11.05 21.20
N PHE A 29 42.62 -11.55 21.21
CA PHE A 29 43.09 -12.70 20.42
C PHE A 29 42.57 -14.09 20.86
N ASN A 30 41.68 -14.18 21.86
CA ASN A 30 41.31 -15.44 22.52
C ASN A 30 39.83 -15.84 22.43
N MET A 31 39.01 -15.21 21.59
CA MET A 31 37.64 -15.66 21.38
C MET A 31 37.61 -16.97 20.57
N LYS A 32 36.83 -17.97 21.03
CA LYS A 32 36.57 -19.23 20.32
C LYS A 32 35.09 -19.35 19.99
N CYS A 33 34.76 -19.99 18.88
CA CYS A 33 33.39 -20.31 18.50
C CYS A 33 32.72 -21.19 19.59
N PRO A 34 31.49 -20.87 20.03
CA PRO A 34 30.78 -21.66 21.03
C PRO A 34 30.18 -22.97 20.48
N THR A 35 30.31 -23.27 19.18
CA THR A 35 29.82 -24.52 18.57
C THR A 35 30.66 -25.72 19.04
N PRO A 36 30.05 -26.75 19.65
CA PRO A 36 30.78 -27.95 20.09
C PRO A 36 31.54 -28.62 18.94
N GLY A 37 32.82 -28.94 19.15
CA GLY A 37 33.67 -29.56 18.14
C GLY A 37 34.25 -28.60 17.08
N CYS A 38 33.98 -27.30 17.15
CA CYS A 38 34.51 -26.32 16.21
C CYS A 38 35.87 -25.75 16.65
N ASN A 39 36.83 -25.70 15.71
CA ASN A 39 38.18 -25.15 15.93
C ASN A 39 38.30 -23.64 15.62
N SER A 40 37.18 -22.95 15.34
CA SER A 40 37.11 -21.51 14.99
C SER A 40 37.84 -21.12 13.69
N LEU A 41 38.23 -22.09 12.85
CA LEU A 41 38.88 -21.86 11.56
C LEU A 41 37.86 -21.79 10.41
N GLY A 42 38.16 -20.94 9.44
CA GLY A 42 37.27 -20.60 8.32
C GLY A 42 36.06 -19.77 8.74
N HIS A 43 35.26 -19.35 7.78
CA HIS A 43 34.01 -18.64 8.01
C HIS A 43 33.01 -19.04 6.93
N LEU A 44 31.72 -19.03 7.26
CA LEU A 44 30.62 -19.33 6.34
C LEU A 44 30.66 -18.52 5.02
N THR A 45 31.25 -17.32 5.05
CA THR A 45 31.37 -16.45 3.86
C THR A 45 32.52 -16.86 2.95
N GLY A 46 33.39 -17.77 3.38
CA GLY A 46 34.62 -18.19 2.67
C GLY A 46 35.75 -17.16 2.67
N LYS A 47 35.49 -15.92 3.13
CA LYS A 47 36.44 -14.78 3.03
C LYS A 47 37.28 -14.53 4.28
N HIS A 48 36.90 -15.11 5.42
CA HIS A 48 37.60 -14.88 6.69
C HIS A 48 38.25 -16.18 7.17
N GLU A 49 39.47 -16.06 7.72
CA GLU A 49 40.25 -17.19 8.23
C GLU A 49 39.71 -17.77 9.54
N ARG A 50 38.91 -16.98 10.27
CA ARG A 50 38.35 -17.35 11.57
C ARG A 50 36.94 -16.80 11.76
N HIS A 51 36.19 -17.44 12.65
CA HIS A 51 34.89 -16.98 13.11
C HIS A 51 34.77 -17.12 14.63
N PHE A 52 33.95 -16.28 15.24
CA PHE A 52 33.75 -16.26 16.69
C PHE A 52 32.28 -16.39 17.09
N ALA A 53 31.36 -16.36 16.12
CA ALA A 53 29.92 -16.50 16.31
C ALA A 53 29.41 -17.75 15.59
N VAL A 54 28.36 -18.36 16.14
CA VAL A 54 27.66 -19.52 15.55
C VAL A 54 27.17 -19.21 14.13
N SER A 55 26.72 -17.99 13.89
CA SER A 55 26.26 -17.53 12.57
C SER A 55 27.34 -17.59 11.49
N GLY A 56 28.62 -17.46 11.87
CA GLY A 56 29.76 -17.53 10.96
C GLY A 56 30.43 -18.90 10.87
N CYS A 57 29.95 -19.90 11.61
CA CYS A 57 30.60 -21.21 11.77
C CYS A 57 30.25 -22.18 10.63
N PRO A 58 31.22 -22.63 9.79
CA PRO A 58 30.94 -23.63 8.75
C PRO A 58 30.38 -24.94 9.32
N LEU A 59 30.96 -25.43 10.42
CA LEU A 59 30.55 -26.68 11.08
C LEU A 59 29.08 -26.64 11.53
N TYR A 60 28.62 -25.51 12.07
CA TYR A 60 27.21 -25.34 12.47
C TYR A 60 26.25 -25.43 11.28
N HIS A 61 26.69 -24.99 10.10
CA HIS A 61 25.91 -25.02 8.87
C HIS A 61 26.15 -26.28 8.03
N ASN A 62 26.72 -27.34 8.63
CA ASN A 62 27.04 -28.62 7.97
C ASN A 62 27.92 -28.45 6.72
N LEU A 63 28.87 -27.52 6.76
CA LEU A 63 29.83 -27.25 5.68
C LEU A 63 31.27 -27.27 6.22
N SER A 64 32.23 -27.64 5.38
CA SER A 64 33.64 -27.48 5.71
C SER A 64 34.15 -26.06 5.41
N ALA A 65 35.24 -25.66 6.07
CA ALA A 65 35.88 -24.37 5.80
C ALA A 65 36.36 -24.26 4.34
N ASP A 66 36.81 -25.37 3.76
CA ASP A 66 37.30 -25.43 2.38
C ASP A 66 36.15 -25.38 1.38
N GLU A 67 35.02 -26.01 1.66
CA GLU A 67 33.79 -25.86 0.85
C GLU A 67 33.28 -24.43 0.83
N CYS A 68 33.35 -23.71 1.95
CA CYS A 68 33.01 -22.29 2.02
C CYS A 68 33.96 -21.42 1.17
N LYS A 69 35.27 -21.72 1.17
CA LYS A 69 36.26 -21.03 0.32
C LYS A 69 36.03 -21.28 -1.16
N VAL A 70 35.80 -22.53 -1.56
CA VAL A 70 35.52 -22.89 -2.96
C VAL A 70 34.25 -22.20 -3.45
N LYS A 71 33.20 -22.14 -2.60
CA LYS A 71 31.96 -21.41 -2.91
C LYS A 71 32.14 -19.89 -2.97
N ALA A 72 33.10 -19.32 -2.23
CA ALA A 72 33.42 -17.89 -2.33
C ALA A 72 34.16 -17.58 -3.63
N ILE A 73 35.14 -18.41 -4.01
CA ILE A 73 35.89 -18.27 -5.26
C ILE A 73 34.97 -18.44 -6.47
N SER A 74 34.02 -19.38 -6.44
CA SER A 74 33.07 -19.55 -7.55
C SER A 74 32.12 -18.36 -7.69
N ARG A 75 31.70 -17.74 -6.58
CA ARG A 75 30.90 -16.50 -6.60
C ARG A 75 31.72 -15.32 -7.12
N GLU A 76 32.98 -15.18 -6.71
CA GLU A 76 33.86 -14.11 -7.20
C GLU A 76 34.16 -14.27 -8.69
N LYS A 77 34.37 -15.50 -9.16
CA LYS A 77 34.54 -15.80 -10.59
C LYS A 77 33.26 -15.53 -11.39
N GLN A 78 32.09 -15.85 -10.85
CA GLN A 78 30.80 -15.51 -11.47
C GLN A 78 30.54 -14.00 -11.48
N GLU A 79 30.94 -13.27 -10.43
CA GLU A 79 30.89 -11.81 -10.38
C GLU A 79 31.87 -11.15 -11.37
N GLU A 80 33.06 -11.73 -11.57
CA GLU A 80 34.03 -11.28 -12.58
C GLU A 80 33.58 -11.60 -14.00
N GLU A 81 33.01 -12.79 -14.25
CA GLU A 81 32.42 -13.16 -15.54
C GLU A 81 31.20 -12.27 -15.87
N ALA A 82 30.37 -11.94 -14.86
CA ALA A 82 29.27 -10.98 -14.99
C ALA A 82 29.78 -9.55 -15.25
N LYS A 83 30.86 -9.12 -14.58
CA LYS A 83 31.50 -7.80 -14.85
C LYS A 83 32.13 -7.74 -16.23
N THR A 84 32.74 -8.82 -16.73
CA THR A 84 33.32 -8.86 -18.08
C THR A 84 32.24 -8.86 -19.17
N GLN A 85 31.08 -9.49 -18.91
CA GLN A 85 29.89 -9.37 -19.77
C GLN A 85 29.24 -7.97 -19.68
N GLU A 86 29.25 -7.33 -18.52
CA GLU A 86 28.86 -5.93 -18.34
C GLU A 86 29.85 -4.97 -19.00
N GLU A 87 31.17 -5.20 -19.01
CA GLU A 87 32.16 -4.33 -19.66
C GLU A 87 32.11 -4.38 -21.19
N ASN A 88 31.84 -5.55 -21.77
CA ASN A 88 31.60 -5.68 -23.21
C ASN A 88 30.23 -5.13 -23.65
N SER A 89 29.25 -5.02 -22.74
CA SER A 89 27.96 -4.37 -23.01
C SER A 89 27.88 -2.89 -22.56
N SER A 90 28.79 -2.44 -21.68
CA SER A 90 28.77 -1.11 -21.04
C SER A 90 29.63 -0.06 -21.72
N ARG A 91 30.28 -0.39 -22.86
CA ARG A 91 30.66 0.66 -23.83
C ARG A 91 29.45 1.43 -24.39
N HIS A 92 28.21 1.10 -23.99
CA HIS A 92 27.01 1.84 -24.37
C HIS A 92 26.10 2.34 -23.22
N ALA A 93 26.50 2.27 -21.94
CA ALA A 93 25.53 2.42 -20.84
C ALA A 93 25.80 3.48 -19.75
N THR A 94 26.64 4.50 -19.98
CA THR A 94 26.80 5.62 -19.02
C THR A 94 26.85 7.03 -19.61
N ARG A 95 26.39 7.24 -20.86
CA ARG A 95 26.28 8.59 -21.44
C ARG A 95 24.88 8.80 -22.03
N HIS A 96 24.13 9.75 -21.45
CA HIS A 96 22.81 10.23 -21.88
C HIS A 96 21.83 9.13 -22.32
N GLN A 97 20.86 8.78 -21.49
CA GLN A 97 19.72 7.97 -21.96
C GLN A 97 18.96 8.73 -23.05
N THR A 98 19.24 8.39 -24.30
CA THR A 98 18.42 8.76 -25.45
C THR A 98 17.10 7.98 -25.39
N PRO A 99 15.96 8.62 -25.69
CA PRO A 99 14.65 7.96 -25.69
C PRO A 99 14.66 6.71 -26.58
N THR A 100 14.01 5.63 -26.14
CA THR A 100 13.79 4.43 -26.98
C THR A 100 13.05 4.82 -28.27
N PRO A 101 13.15 4.04 -29.38
CA PRO A 101 12.48 4.38 -30.64
C PRO A 101 10.97 4.57 -30.51
N LYS A 102 10.32 3.83 -29.60
CA LYS A 102 8.90 4.04 -29.24
C LYS A 102 8.67 5.37 -28.51
N GLN A 103 9.55 5.74 -27.59
CA GLN A 103 9.50 7.03 -26.88
C GLN A 103 9.84 8.22 -27.80
N SER A 104 10.72 8.05 -28.79
CA SER A 104 11.05 9.10 -29.77
C SER A 104 9.89 9.33 -30.74
N LYS A 105 9.28 8.25 -31.26
CA LYS A 105 8.07 8.34 -32.11
C LYS A 105 6.91 8.99 -31.37
N TYR A 106 6.68 8.62 -30.11
CA TYR A 106 5.66 9.24 -29.27
C TYR A 106 5.96 10.73 -29.02
N LYS A 107 7.23 11.09 -28.80
CA LYS A 107 7.67 12.49 -28.63
C LYS A 107 7.43 13.33 -29.89
N GLU A 108 7.69 12.79 -31.08
CA GLU A 108 7.43 13.46 -32.36
C GLU A 108 5.93 13.65 -32.61
N GLN A 109 5.12 12.62 -32.36
CA GLN A 109 3.65 12.69 -32.47
C GLN A 109 3.06 13.77 -31.55
N VAL A 110 3.56 13.85 -30.30
CA VAL A 110 3.12 14.87 -29.35
C VAL A 110 3.62 16.26 -29.73
N ALA A 111 4.79 16.39 -30.38
CA ALA A 111 5.32 17.67 -30.84
C ALA A 111 4.54 18.22 -32.04
N GLU A 112 4.09 17.36 -32.97
CA GLU A 112 3.21 17.77 -34.08
C GLU A 112 1.84 18.22 -33.59
N MET A 113 1.23 17.50 -32.65
CA MET A 113 -0.06 17.88 -32.05
C MET A 113 -0.02 19.24 -31.33
N ARG A 114 1.15 19.69 -30.88
CA ARG A 114 1.34 20.97 -30.18
C ARG A 114 1.50 22.18 -31.11
N LYS A 115 1.83 21.98 -32.39
CA LYS A 115 1.95 23.09 -33.36
C LYS A 115 0.59 23.68 -33.78
N GLY A 116 -0.52 22.98 -33.52
CA GLY A 116 -1.85 23.37 -34.00
C GLY A 116 -2.78 24.05 -32.98
N ARG A 117 -2.37 24.26 -31.72
CA ARG A 117 -3.27 24.81 -30.69
C ARG A 117 -2.53 25.76 -29.75
N ASN A 118 -2.44 27.03 -30.14
CA ASN A 118 -2.33 28.15 -29.21
C ASN A 118 -2.70 29.46 -29.92
N ALA A 119 -3.98 29.84 -29.85
CA ALA A 119 -4.44 31.21 -30.05
C ALA A 119 -5.67 31.46 -29.15
N GLY A 120 -5.49 32.32 -28.14
CA GLY A 120 -6.55 32.97 -27.34
C GLY A 120 -7.23 32.12 -26.26
N GLN A 121 -7.58 32.58 -25.06
CA GLN A 121 -7.64 33.91 -24.42
C GLN A 121 -7.67 33.72 -22.88
N GLN A 122 -7.18 34.70 -22.12
CA GLN A 122 -7.42 34.87 -20.68
C GLN A 122 -8.44 36.00 -20.46
N LYS A 123 -9.38 35.84 -19.51
CA LYS A 123 -9.56 36.70 -18.30
C LYS A 123 -10.90 36.48 -17.55
N GLU A 124 -10.75 36.48 -16.22
CA GLU A 124 -11.61 37.02 -15.13
C GLU A 124 -13.10 36.63 -14.97
N GLN A 125 -13.48 36.12 -13.77
CA GLN A 125 -14.21 36.91 -12.75
C GLN A 125 -14.48 36.13 -11.42
N LYS A 126 -14.32 36.86 -10.29
CA LYS A 126 -14.87 36.64 -8.93
C LYS A 126 -16.41 36.80 -8.96
N GLU A 127 -17.31 36.35 -8.06
CA GLU A 127 -17.33 36.32 -6.58
C GLU A 127 -18.70 35.75 -6.06
N LYS A 128 -18.78 35.41 -4.76
CA LYS A 128 -19.95 35.35 -3.81
C LYS A 128 -20.91 34.13 -3.77
N HIS A 129 -20.99 33.47 -2.61
CA HIS A 129 -22.14 33.47 -1.65
C HIS A 129 -21.86 32.58 -0.40
N THR A 130 -21.72 33.17 0.80
CA THR A 130 -22.65 33.20 1.97
C THR A 130 -22.77 31.92 2.81
N VAL A 131 -22.60 32.07 4.14
CA VAL A 131 -22.61 31.06 5.22
C VAL A 131 -23.94 31.16 6.01
N HIS A 132 -24.61 30.06 6.40
CA HIS A 132 -24.78 29.49 7.77
C HIS A 132 -26.23 28.89 7.89
N PRO A 133 -26.69 28.29 9.01
CA PRO A 133 -26.24 27.11 9.81
C PRO A 133 -27.41 26.09 10.02
N THR A 134 -27.25 24.80 10.34
CA THR A 134 -27.24 24.23 11.71
C THR A 134 -27.58 22.73 11.61
N THR A 135 -26.71 21.85 12.11
CA THR A 135 -27.11 20.55 12.71
C THR A 135 -25.93 20.04 13.54
N ALA A 136 -25.61 20.80 14.59
CA ALA A 136 -24.38 20.65 15.36
C ALA A 136 -24.40 19.44 16.32
N ASN A 137 -25.56 18.90 16.69
CA ASN A 137 -25.62 18.13 17.93
C ASN A 137 -25.37 16.61 17.78
N THR A 138 -25.42 16.03 16.58
CA THR A 138 -25.07 14.60 16.37
C THR A 138 -23.65 14.42 15.85
N LEU A 139 -23.12 15.42 15.15
CA LEU A 139 -21.75 15.44 14.61
C LEU A 139 -20.72 15.69 15.71
N ILE A 140 -21.04 16.52 16.70
CA ILE A 140 -20.15 16.77 17.85
C ILE A 140 -19.95 15.51 18.67
N ALA A 141 -20.99 14.73 18.96
CA ALA A 141 -20.87 13.48 19.75
C ALA A 141 -20.05 12.40 19.04
N LEU A 142 -20.13 12.32 17.71
CA LEU A 142 -19.32 11.42 16.88
C LEU A 142 -17.89 11.93 16.72
N LEU A 143 -17.70 13.24 16.54
CA LEU A 143 -16.38 13.89 16.50
C LEU A 143 -15.65 13.79 17.83
N GLU A 144 -16.34 13.87 18.96
CA GLU A 144 -15.76 13.72 20.29
C GLU A 144 -15.30 12.28 20.52
N ARG A 145 -16.14 11.28 20.22
CA ARG A 145 -15.75 9.86 20.26
C ARG A 145 -14.60 9.53 19.30
N LEU A 146 -14.58 10.16 18.13
CA LEU A 146 -13.49 10.02 17.15
C LEU A 146 -12.22 10.75 17.59
N LYS A 147 -12.30 11.91 18.25
CA LYS A 147 -11.14 12.60 18.85
C LYS A 147 -10.53 11.76 19.97
N THR A 148 -11.35 11.09 20.78
CA THR A 148 -10.86 10.14 21.78
C THR A 148 -10.19 8.94 21.12
N TRP A 149 -10.74 8.43 20.01
CA TRP A 149 -10.16 7.32 19.24
C TRP A 149 -8.86 7.69 18.52
N TYR A 150 -8.79 8.86 17.88
CA TYR A 150 -7.55 9.41 17.31
C TYR A 150 -6.51 9.65 18.42
N GLY A 151 -6.94 10.09 19.61
CA GLY A 151 -6.08 10.20 20.79
C GLY A 151 -5.55 8.84 21.26
N LEU A 152 -6.42 7.83 21.32
CA LEU A 152 -6.06 6.45 21.68
C LEU A 152 -5.15 5.78 20.65
N GLU A 153 -5.39 6.00 19.36
CA GLU A 153 -4.52 5.49 18.28
C GLU A 153 -3.18 6.22 18.28
N LYS A 154 -3.16 7.54 18.53
CA LYS A 154 -1.92 8.32 18.72
C LYS A 154 -1.13 7.85 19.96
N LEU A 155 -1.82 7.47 21.03
CA LEU A 155 -1.24 6.87 22.24
C LEU A 155 -0.74 5.43 22.00
N ARG A 156 -1.47 4.63 21.20
CA ARG A 156 -1.04 3.28 20.79
C ARG A 156 0.19 3.31 19.88
N ILE A 157 0.24 4.28 18.95
CA ILE A 157 1.39 4.55 18.07
C ILE A 157 2.60 5.04 18.87
N GLN A 158 2.40 5.82 19.94
CA GLN A 158 3.49 6.20 20.86
C GLN A 158 4.02 5.01 21.69
N GLY A 159 3.21 3.97 21.91
CA GLY A 159 3.59 2.77 22.67
C GLY A 159 4.33 1.69 21.87
N GLN A 160 4.43 1.80 20.54
CA GLN A 160 5.10 0.83 19.66
C GLN A 160 6.22 1.44 18.80
N ILE A 161 6.83 2.54 19.27
CA ILE A 161 8.10 3.01 18.71
C ILE A 161 9.19 2.05 19.21
N THR A 162 9.45 0.97 18.48
CA THR A 162 10.78 0.37 18.51
C THR A 162 11.73 1.40 17.92
N GLU A 163 12.57 1.96 18.78
CA GLU A 163 13.54 3.00 18.46
C GLU A 163 14.51 2.54 17.37
N GLY A 164 14.23 2.93 16.12
CA GLY A 164 15.20 2.96 15.04
C GLY A 164 15.39 4.40 14.60
N ASN A 165 16.58 4.98 14.80
CA ASN A 165 16.94 6.33 14.35
C ASN A 165 16.80 6.56 12.82
N ASN A 166 16.50 5.50 12.04
CA ASN A 166 16.47 5.49 10.59
C ASN A 166 15.05 5.29 10.01
N MET A 167 14.02 5.68 10.76
CA MET A 167 12.65 5.64 10.25
C MET A 167 12.31 6.88 9.43
N ILE A 168 11.76 6.67 8.23
CA ILE A 168 11.13 7.74 7.45
C ILE A 168 9.93 8.24 8.26
N LYS A 169 9.88 9.55 8.49
CA LYS A 169 8.80 10.21 9.24
C LYS A 169 7.82 10.90 8.32
N THR A 170 8.32 11.50 7.24
CA THR A 170 7.50 12.25 6.29
C THR A 170 7.87 11.96 4.84
N ILE A 171 6.89 12.08 3.95
CA ILE A 171 7.10 12.07 2.51
C ILE A 171 6.47 13.29 1.85
N VAL A 172 7.11 13.82 0.82
CA VAL A 172 6.53 14.81 -0.09
C VAL A 172 6.03 14.06 -1.33
N PHE A 173 4.72 14.10 -1.57
CA PHE A 173 4.04 13.41 -2.65
C PHE A 173 3.13 14.38 -3.39
N GLY A 174 3.54 14.79 -4.60
CA GLY A 174 2.87 15.86 -5.35
C GLY A 174 2.86 17.17 -4.54
N ARG A 175 1.67 17.73 -4.32
CA ARG A 175 1.45 18.93 -3.49
C ARG A 175 1.32 18.65 -1.98
N PHE A 176 1.40 17.39 -1.56
CA PHE A 176 1.13 16.98 -0.19
C PHE A 176 2.41 16.62 0.56
N GLU A 177 2.45 16.97 1.84
CA GLU A 177 3.40 16.42 2.81
C GLU A 177 2.62 15.48 3.74
N LEU A 178 3.06 14.23 3.82
CA LEU A 178 2.35 13.15 4.49
C LEU A 178 3.23 12.53 5.57
N ASP A 179 2.68 12.40 6.78
CA ASP A 179 3.29 11.63 7.86
C ASP A 179 3.12 10.13 7.60
N THR A 180 4.18 9.37 7.81
CA THR A 180 4.19 7.91 7.61
C THR A 180 3.85 7.19 8.90
N TRP A 181 3.20 6.02 8.80
CA TRP A 181 2.67 5.30 9.96
C TRP A 181 3.54 4.12 10.36
N TYR A 182 4.14 3.45 9.38
CA TYR A 182 4.92 2.23 9.59
C TYR A 182 6.28 2.30 8.90
N HIS A 183 7.20 1.47 9.36
CA HIS A 183 8.48 1.26 8.69
C HIS A 183 8.27 0.63 7.31
N SER A 184 8.97 1.16 6.31
CA SER A 184 9.10 0.61 4.96
C SER A 184 10.57 0.44 4.61
N PRO A 185 10.97 -0.70 4.03
CA PRO A 185 12.38 -1.06 3.78
C PRO A 185 12.94 -0.34 2.54
N TYR A 186 12.92 0.98 2.54
CA TYR A 186 13.68 1.79 1.60
C TYR A 186 15.18 1.57 1.83
N PRO A 187 16.04 1.75 0.80
CA PRO A 187 17.47 1.63 0.99
C PRO A 187 17.97 2.59 2.08
N GLU A 188 18.93 2.12 2.88
CA GLU A 188 19.37 2.76 4.14
C GLU A 188 19.81 4.22 3.95
N GLU A 189 20.42 4.52 2.80
CA GLU A 189 20.87 5.87 2.45
C GLU A 189 19.72 6.88 2.22
N TYR A 190 18.50 6.38 2.08
CA TYR A 190 17.25 7.14 2.01
C TYR A 190 16.51 7.11 3.36
N ALA A 191 16.43 5.94 3.99
CA ALA A 191 15.68 5.75 5.24
C ALA A 191 16.18 6.67 6.37
N ARG A 192 17.51 6.79 6.51
CA ARG A 192 18.16 7.65 7.52
C ARG A 192 17.90 9.16 7.36
N LEU A 193 17.35 9.61 6.24
CA LEU A 193 17.07 11.03 6.01
C LEU A 193 15.82 11.50 6.77
N GLY A 194 14.94 10.58 7.19
CA GLY A 194 13.67 10.90 7.86
C GLY A 194 12.62 11.55 6.94
N ARG A 195 13.01 12.08 5.77
CA ARG A 195 12.13 12.70 4.78
C ARG A 195 12.45 12.23 3.36
N LEU A 196 11.44 11.76 2.63
CA LEU A 196 11.56 11.39 1.21
C LEU A 196 10.76 12.31 0.28
N TYR A 197 11.23 12.41 -0.96
CA TYR A 197 10.57 13.14 -2.02
C TYR A 197 10.19 12.16 -3.12
N VAL A 198 8.90 11.99 -3.37
CA VAL A 198 8.38 10.95 -4.26
C VAL A 198 7.69 11.62 -5.45
N CYS A 199 8.07 11.19 -6.65
CA CYS A 199 7.37 11.56 -7.88
C CYS A 199 5.95 10.99 -7.86
N GLU A 200 4.93 11.82 -8.02
CA GLU A 200 3.53 11.37 -7.95
C GLU A 200 3.09 10.50 -9.14
N PHE A 201 3.82 10.55 -10.27
CA PHE A 201 3.47 9.82 -11.49
C PHE A 201 4.24 8.50 -11.63
N CYS A 202 5.57 8.50 -11.49
CA CYS A 202 6.40 7.29 -11.66
C CYS A 202 6.83 6.65 -10.34
N LEU A 203 6.46 7.26 -9.20
CA LEU A 203 6.72 6.78 -7.84
C LEU A 203 8.20 6.68 -7.46
N LYS A 204 9.11 7.19 -8.30
CA LYS A 204 10.53 7.27 -7.96
C LYS A 204 10.71 8.13 -6.70
N TYR A 205 11.45 7.60 -5.72
CA TYR A 205 11.82 8.29 -4.50
C TYR A 205 13.21 8.95 -4.63
N MET A 206 13.39 10.09 -3.96
CA MET A 206 14.56 10.97 -4.05
C MET A 206 14.89 11.59 -2.68
N LYS A 207 16.14 12.03 -2.53
CA LYS A 207 16.70 12.55 -1.26
C LYS A 207 16.37 14.02 -0.98
N SER A 208 16.04 14.82 -2.00
CA SER A 208 15.84 16.27 -1.82
C SER A 208 14.86 16.88 -2.83
N GLN A 209 14.24 18.00 -2.43
CA GLN A 209 13.34 18.78 -3.27
C GLN A 209 13.99 19.25 -4.57
N THR A 210 15.28 19.58 -4.55
CA THR A 210 16.01 20.00 -5.76
C THR A 210 16.18 18.85 -6.76
N ILE A 211 16.36 17.61 -6.29
CA ILE A 211 16.37 16.44 -7.17
C ILE A 211 14.97 16.17 -7.73
N LEU A 212 13.92 16.26 -6.89
CA LEU A 212 12.53 16.11 -7.34
C LEU A 212 12.17 17.13 -8.42
N ARG A 213 12.49 18.42 -8.23
CA ARG A 213 12.24 19.46 -9.24
C ARG A 213 12.92 19.17 -10.58
N ARG A 214 14.21 18.77 -10.55
CA ARG A 214 14.93 18.37 -11.78
C ARG A 214 14.33 17.11 -12.42
N HIS A 215 13.85 16.17 -11.61
CA HIS A 215 13.18 14.98 -12.11
C HIS A 215 11.83 15.34 -12.76
N MET A 216 11.01 16.20 -12.15
CA MET A 216 9.72 16.65 -12.70
C MET A 216 9.85 17.37 -14.04
N ALA A 217 10.94 18.12 -14.24
CA ALA A 217 11.24 18.76 -15.52
C ALA A 217 11.55 17.76 -16.66
N LYS A 218 11.95 16.52 -16.32
CA LYS A 218 12.37 15.48 -17.28
C LYS A 218 11.43 14.29 -17.33
N CYS A 219 10.60 14.10 -16.31
CA CYS A 219 9.70 12.96 -16.20
C CYS A 219 8.62 13.04 -17.27
N VAL A 220 8.53 12.01 -18.09
CA VAL A 220 7.54 11.91 -19.17
C VAL A 220 6.18 11.36 -18.68
N TRP A 221 6.14 10.76 -17.49
CA TRP A 221 4.95 10.14 -16.93
C TRP A 221 3.97 11.18 -16.40
N LYS A 222 2.70 11.02 -16.79
CA LYS A 222 1.56 11.83 -16.34
C LYS A 222 0.39 10.99 -15.83
N HIS A 223 0.57 9.68 -15.79
CA HIS A 223 -0.36 8.69 -15.28
C HIS A 223 0.43 7.40 -14.97
N PRO A 224 -0.16 6.43 -14.25
CA PRO A 224 0.44 5.12 -14.06
C PRO A 224 0.77 4.44 -15.40
N PRO A 225 1.79 3.55 -15.46
CA PRO A 225 2.00 2.68 -16.60
C PRO A 225 0.86 1.66 -16.73
N GLY A 226 0.93 0.79 -17.73
CA GLY A 226 -0.08 -0.25 -17.96
C GLY A 226 -1.29 0.25 -18.73
N ASP A 227 -2.37 -0.51 -18.66
CA ASP A 227 -3.56 -0.29 -19.48
C ASP A 227 -4.65 0.40 -18.67
N GLU A 228 -5.27 1.45 -19.23
CA GLU A 228 -6.42 2.11 -18.62
C GLU A 228 -7.67 1.25 -18.82
N VAL A 229 -8.06 0.50 -17.79
CA VAL A 229 -9.14 -0.49 -17.84
C VAL A 229 -10.50 0.09 -17.42
N TYR A 230 -10.51 1.28 -16.81
CA TYR A 230 -11.72 1.97 -16.39
C TYR A 230 -11.55 3.48 -16.51
N ARG A 231 -12.58 4.17 -17.02
CA ARG A 231 -12.65 5.63 -17.07
C ARG A 231 -14.09 6.11 -16.91
N LYS A 232 -14.36 6.92 -15.88
CA LYS A 232 -15.61 7.68 -15.71
C LYS A 232 -15.31 9.08 -15.21
N GLY A 233 -15.53 10.08 -16.08
CA GLY A 233 -15.16 11.47 -15.78
C GLY A 233 -13.66 11.60 -15.47
N SER A 234 -13.33 12.20 -14.33
CA SER A 234 -11.93 12.34 -13.88
C SER A 234 -11.35 11.06 -13.26
N ILE A 235 -12.15 10.02 -12.98
CA ILE A 235 -11.66 8.81 -12.30
C ILE A 235 -11.24 7.75 -13.31
N SER A 236 -10.05 7.20 -13.11
CA SER A 236 -9.51 6.07 -13.86
C SER A 236 -9.00 4.96 -12.97
N VAL A 237 -8.96 3.76 -13.52
CA VAL A 237 -8.19 2.64 -12.95
C VAL A 237 -7.27 2.08 -14.02
N PHE A 238 -5.99 1.97 -13.69
CA PHE A 238 -4.96 1.37 -14.54
C PHE A 238 -4.63 -0.03 -14.03
N GLU A 239 -4.63 -1.02 -14.92
CA GLU A 239 -4.08 -2.35 -14.65
C GLU A 239 -2.58 -2.34 -14.96
N VAL A 240 -1.78 -2.59 -13.93
CA VAL A 240 -0.32 -2.62 -14.03
C VAL A 240 0.19 -4.01 -13.70
N ASP A 241 0.75 -4.69 -14.71
CA ASP A 241 1.44 -5.96 -14.52
C ASP A 241 2.80 -5.76 -13.84
N GLY A 242 2.99 -6.38 -12.66
CA GLY A 242 4.24 -6.31 -11.90
C GLY A 242 5.45 -6.92 -12.62
N LYS A 243 5.26 -7.88 -13.53
CA LYS A 243 6.32 -8.43 -14.37
C LYS A 243 6.76 -7.45 -15.46
N LYS A 244 5.80 -6.75 -16.08
CA LYS A 244 6.09 -5.76 -17.15
C LYS A 244 6.64 -4.44 -16.60
N ASN A 245 6.14 -3.99 -15.45
CA ASN A 245 6.46 -2.69 -14.86
C ASN A 245 7.08 -2.81 -13.46
N LYS A 246 8.05 -3.72 -13.31
CA LYS A 246 8.68 -4.09 -12.02
C LYS A 246 9.07 -2.90 -11.16
N ILE A 247 9.80 -1.93 -11.70
CA ILE A 247 10.30 -0.76 -10.96
C ILE A 247 9.13 0.07 -10.38
N TYR A 248 8.09 0.31 -11.18
CA TYR A 248 6.93 1.09 -10.74
C TYR A 248 6.20 0.37 -9.61
N CYS A 249 5.97 -0.94 -9.75
CA CYS A 249 5.28 -1.74 -8.76
C CYS A 249 6.08 -1.89 -7.45
N GLN A 250 7.41 -2.02 -7.52
CA GLN A 250 8.28 -2.01 -6.34
C GLN A 250 8.20 -0.67 -5.60
N ASN A 251 8.28 0.45 -6.33
CA ASN A 251 8.11 1.79 -5.73
C ASN A 251 6.73 1.95 -5.07
N LEU A 252 5.66 1.45 -5.72
CA LEU A 252 4.32 1.45 -5.16
C LEU A 252 4.22 0.61 -3.89
N CYS A 253 4.84 -0.57 -3.86
CA CYS A 253 4.87 -1.43 -2.69
C CYS A 253 5.62 -0.78 -1.51
N LEU A 254 6.78 -0.16 -1.76
CA LEU A 254 7.55 0.57 -0.75
C LEU A 254 6.76 1.78 -0.22
N LEU A 255 6.09 2.52 -1.09
CA LEU A 255 5.19 3.61 -0.71
C LEU A 255 4.04 3.08 0.15
N ALA A 256 3.40 1.99 -0.26
CA ALA A 256 2.26 1.43 0.45
C ALA A 256 2.63 0.89 1.84
N LYS A 257 3.83 0.31 1.98
CA LYS A 257 4.31 -0.23 3.26
C LYS A 257 4.47 0.86 4.34
N LEU A 258 4.61 2.14 3.96
CA LEU A 258 4.59 3.25 4.91
C LEU A 258 3.23 3.43 5.60
N PHE A 259 2.16 2.88 5.03
CA PHE A 259 0.77 3.02 5.50
C PHE A 259 0.07 1.68 5.76
N LEU A 260 0.75 0.55 5.51
CA LEU A 260 0.26 -0.80 5.75
C LEU A 260 1.23 -1.55 6.67
N ASP A 261 0.74 -2.01 7.81
CA ASP A 261 1.55 -2.75 8.77
C ASP A 261 1.94 -4.14 8.25
N HIS A 262 0.94 -4.92 7.85
CA HIS A 262 1.09 -6.34 7.52
C HIS A 262 1.51 -6.63 6.06
N LYS A 263 1.96 -5.64 5.29
CA LYS A 263 2.46 -5.89 3.93
C LYS A 263 3.87 -6.49 4.00
N THR A 264 4.05 -7.68 3.45
CA THR A 264 5.31 -8.44 3.54
C THR A 264 6.11 -8.45 2.24
N LEU A 265 5.43 -8.41 1.08
CA LEU A 265 6.08 -8.46 -0.23
C LEU A 265 6.17 -7.07 -0.87
N TYR A 266 7.39 -6.69 -1.25
CA TYR A 266 7.69 -5.39 -1.88
C TYR A 266 8.69 -5.45 -3.04
N TYR A 267 9.55 -6.47 -3.14
CA TYR A 267 10.46 -6.65 -4.27
C TYR A 267 9.97 -7.66 -5.31
N ASP A 268 9.37 -8.77 -4.86
CA ASP A 268 8.81 -9.82 -5.72
C ASP A 268 7.38 -9.44 -6.12
N VAL A 269 7.27 -8.65 -7.18
CA VAL A 269 6.02 -8.05 -7.67
C VAL A 269 5.46 -8.75 -8.91
N GLU A 270 6.27 -9.59 -9.55
CA GLU A 270 5.96 -10.32 -10.77
C GLU A 270 4.70 -11.20 -10.70
N PRO A 271 4.38 -11.84 -9.55
CA PRO A 271 3.14 -12.60 -9.39
C PRO A 271 1.86 -11.76 -9.30
N PHE A 272 1.98 -10.42 -9.22
CA PHE A 272 0.86 -9.53 -8.92
C PHE A 272 0.45 -8.66 -10.11
N LEU A 273 -0.85 -8.39 -10.17
CA LEU A 273 -1.46 -7.27 -10.88
C LEU A 273 -1.75 -6.16 -9.87
N PHE A 274 -1.58 -4.91 -10.29
CA PHE A 274 -1.86 -3.72 -9.49
C PHE A 274 -2.93 -2.90 -10.19
N TYR A 275 -4.05 -2.67 -9.50
CA TYR A 275 -5.14 -1.83 -9.99
C TYR A 275 -5.04 -0.47 -9.33
N VAL A 276 -4.51 0.49 -10.08
CA VAL A 276 -4.14 1.82 -9.60
C VAL A 276 -5.22 2.82 -9.95
N MET A 277 -5.92 3.33 -8.95
CA MET A 277 -6.95 4.35 -9.13
C MET A 277 -6.34 5.74 -9.11
N THR A 278 -6.77 6.58 -10.05
CA THR A 278 -6.33 7.96 -10.17
C THR A 278 -7.47 8.93 -10.35
N GLU A 279 -7.25 10.19 -9.94
CA GLU A 279 -8.11 11.32 -10.27
C GLU A 279 -7.34 12.26 -11.21
N ALA A 280 -7.94 12.55 -12.37
CA ALA A 280 -7.35 13.37 -13.41
C ALA A 280 -7.66 14.86 -13.21
N ASP A 281 -6.64 15.70 -13.38
CA ASP A 281 -6.76 17.14 -13.52
C ASP A 281 -5.97 17.65 -14.74
N ASN A 282 -5.78 18.97 -14.86
CA ASN A 282 -5.08 19.60 -15.98
C ASN A 282 -3.58 19.23 -16.06
N THR A 283 -3.00 18.70 -14.98
CA THR A 283 -1.58 18.38 -14.85
C THR A 283 -1.28 16.89 -15.07
N GLY A 284 -2.25 16.00 -14.83
CA GLY A 284 -2.12 14.57 -15.06
C GLY A 284 -3.15 13.74 -14.28
N CYS A 285 -2.90 12.45 -14.15
CA CYS A 285 -3.68 11.49 -13.36
C CYS A 285 -2.96 11.22 -12.04
N HIS A 286 -3.51 11.73 -10.94
CA HIS A 286 -2.92 11.68 -9.61
C HIS A 286 -3.31 10.41 -8.89
N LEU A 287 -2.33 9.72 -8.28
CA LEU A 287 -2.57 8.51 -7.49
C LEU A 287 -3.52 8.78 -6.32
N VAL A 288 -4.67 8.11 -6.33
CA VAL A 288 -5.65 8.13 -5.23
C VAL A 288 -5.44 6.96 -4.30
N GLY A 289 -5.18 5.78 -4.86
CA GLY A 289 -5.02 4.54 -4.14
C GLY A 289 -4.86 3.36 -5.10
N TYR A 290 -4.69 2.17 -4.55
CA TYR A 290 -4.59 0.97 -5.36
C TYR A 290 -5.03 -0.26 -4.56
N PHE A 291 -5.23 -1.36 -5.26
CA PHE A 291 -5.10 -2.68 -4.67
C PHE A 291 -4.22 -3.59 -5.54
N SER A 292 -3.54 -4.55 -4.91
CA SER A 292 -2.84 -5.62 -5.61
C SER A 292 -3.66 -6.90 -5.57
N LYS A 293 -3.51 -7.72 -6.61
CA LYS A 293 -4.18 -9.02 -6.78
C LYS A 293 -3.17 -10.02 -7.34
N GLU A 294 -3.09 -11.20 -6.74
CA GLU A 294 -2.32 -12.31 -7.32
C GLU A 294 -2.90 -12.70 -8.67
N LYS A 295 -2.04 -12.96 -9.66
CA LYS A 295 -2.46 -13.48 -10.97
C LYS A 295 -3.16 -14.82 -10.82
N ASN A 296 -2.60 -15.68 -9.97
CA ASN A 296 -3.08 -17.03 -9.67
C ASN A 296 -3.23 -17.20 -8.15
N SER A 297 -4.42 -16.93 -7.61
CA SER A 297 -4.70 -17.10 -6.18
C SER A 297 -5.39 -18.43 -5.90
N PHE A 298 -4.71 -19.34 -5.20
CA PHE A 298 -5.26 -20.66 -4.83
C PHE A 298 -6.44 -20.56 -3.85
N LEU A 299 -6.47 -19.51 -3.03
CA LEU A 299 -7.51 -19.27 -2.02
C LEU A 299 -8.63 -18.35 -2.53
N ASN A 300 -8.64 -18.03 -3.82
CA ASN A 300 -9.58 -17.10 -4.46
C ASN A 300 -9.59 -15.71 -3.78
N TYR A 301 -8.43 -15.20 -3.39
CA TYR A 301 -8.33 -13.82 -2.95
C TYR A 301 -8.41 -12.88 -4.15
N ASN A 302 -9.37 -11.96 -4.12
CA ASN A 302 -9.50 -10.94 -5.17
C ASN A 302 -8.72 -9.65 -4.85
N VAL A 303 -8.19 -9.56 -3.62
CA VAL A 303 -7.36 -8.46 -3.14
C VAL A 303 -6.31 -9.01 -2.17
N SER A 304 -5.03 -8.71 -2.41
CA SER A 304 -3.93 -9.02 -1.47
C SER A 304 -3.63 -7.83 -0.54
N CYS A 305 -3.49 -6.63 -1.11
CA CYS A 305 -3.31 -5.40 -0.34
C CYS A 305 -4.20 -4.33 -0.96
N ILE A 306 -4.78 -3.46 -0.13
CA ILE A 306 -5.58 -2.31 -0.57
C ILE A 306 -5.18 -1.07 0.24
N LEU A 307 -5.01 0.06 -0.46
CA LEU A 307 -4.65 1.32 0.16
C LEU A 307 -5.34 2.47 -0.56
N THR A 308 -5.93 3.38 0.22
CA THR A 308 -6.23 4.74 -0.23
C THR A 308 -5.16 5.67 0.36
N MET A 309 -4.59 6.56 -0.44
CA MET A 309 -3.58 7.50 0.06
C MET A 309 -4.17 8.39 1.17
N PRO A 310 -3.40 8.77 2.21
CA PRO A 310 -3.92 9.49 3.38
C PRO A 310 -4.77 10.73 3.05
N GLN A 311 -4.35 11.54 2.07
CA GLN A 311 -5.05 12.75 1.64
C GLN A 311 -6.42 12.49 0.98
N TYR A 312 -6.71 11.24 0.60
CA TYR A 312 -7.97 10.83 -0.04
C TYR A 312 -8.80 9.87 0.83
N MET A 313 -8.37 9.60 2.05
CA MET A 313 -9.10 8.72 2.97
C MET A 313 -10.46 9.33 3.37
N ARG A 314 -11.45 8.46 3.62
CA ARG A 314 -12.82 8.82 4.05
C ARG A 314 -13.62 9.68 3.07
N GLN A 315 -13.18 9.80 1.82
CA GLN A 315 -13.87 10.53 0.74
C GLN A 315 -14.63 9.60 -0.23
N GLY A 316 -14.79 8.32 0.11
CA GLY A 316 -15.50 7.32 -0.71
C GLY A 316 -14.60 6.49 -1.64
N PHE A 317 -13.36 6.91 -1.91
CA PHE A 317 -12.44 6.19 -2.80
C PHE A 317 -12.10 4.77 -2.35
N GLY A 318 -11.92 4.54 -1.03
CA GLY A 318 -11.70 3.19 -0.50
C GLY A 318 -12.86 2.25 -0.82
N LYS A 319 -14.10 2.74 -0.75
CA LYS A 319 -15.28 1.97 -1.14
C LYS A 319 -15.31 1.72 -2.65
N MET A 320 -14.92 2.70 -3.47
CA MET A 320 -14.81 2.51 -4.93
C MET A 320 -13.75 1.47 -5.29
N LEU A 321 -12.60 1.43 -4.61
CA LEU A 321 -11.57 0.41 -4.83
C LEU A 321 -12.09 -1.00 -4.49
N ILE A 322 -12.84 -1.14 -3.39
CA ILE A 322 -13.49 -2.41 -3.00
C ILE A 322 -14.56 -2.81 -4.03
N ASP A 323 -15.41 -1.88 -4.44
CA ASP A 323 -16.46 -2.12 -5.44
C ASP A 323 -15.85 -2.54 -6.78
N PHE A 324 -14.73 -1.92 -7.17
CA PHE A 324 -13.99 -2.28 -8.37
C PHE A 324 -13.38 -3.68 -8.28
N SER A 325 -12.83 -4.10 -7.13
CA SER A 325 -12.28 -5.46 -6.99
C SER A 325 -13.35 -6.53 -7.12
N TYR A 326 -14.55 -6.30 -6.59
CA TYR A 326 -15.70 -7.19 -6.79
C TYR A 326 -16.26 -7.13 -8.21
N LEU A 327 -16.24 -5.97 -8.87
CA LEU A 327 -16.60 -5.88 -10.28
C LEU A 327 -15.72 -6.78 -11.16
N LEU A 328 -14.40 -6.80 -10.93
CA LEU A 328 -13.50 -7.71 -11.63
C LEU A 328 -13.87 -9.18 -11.35
N SER A 329 -14.13 -9.54 -10.09
CA SER A 329 -14.54 -10.90 -9.73
C SER A 329 -15.84 -11.33 -10.43
N LYS A 330 -16.81 -10.41 -10.59
CA LYS A 330 -18.05 -10.67 -11.34
C LYS A 330 -17.77 -10.96 -12.81
N VAL A 331 -16.89 -10.19 -13.44
CA VAL A 331 -16.50 -10.40 -14.86
C VAL A 331 -15.69 -11.68 -15.04
N GLU A 332 -14.95 -12.11 -14.01
CA GLU A 332 -14.26 -13.40 -13.98
C GLU A 332 -15.18 -14.60 -13.66
N GLU A 333 -16.46 -14.36 -13.35
CA GLU A 333 -17.41 -15.37 -12.86
C GLU A 333 -16.88 -16.10 -11.62
N LYS A 334 -16.18 -15.38 -10.74
CA LYS A 334 -15.58 -15.88 -9.50
C LYS A 334 -16.15 -15.17 -8.28
N VAL A 335 -16.11 -15.88 -7.15
CA VAL A 335 -16.33 -15.29 -5.84
C VAL A 335 -14.98 -14.93 -5.22
N GLY A 336 -14.92 -13.81 -4.49
CA GLY A 336 -13.68 -13.30 -3.92
C GLY A 336 -13.84 -12.84 -2.46
N SER A 337 -12.71 -12.84 -1.76
CA SER A 337 -12.55 -12.23 -0.44
C SER A 337 -11.19 -11.54 -0.39
N PRO A 338 -11.00 -10.46 0.39
CA PRO A 338 -9.68 -9.94 0.65
C PRO A 338 -8.82 -10.93 1.45
N GLU A 339 -7.52 -10.94 1.17
CA GLU A 339 -6.51 -11.65 1.95
C GLU A 339 -6.52 -11.16 3.41
N ARG A 340 -6.23 -12.08 4.34
CA ARG A 340 -6.18 -11.83 5.78
C ARG A 340 -4.74 -11.92 6.29
N PRO A 341 -4.34 -11.11 7.28
CA PRO A 341 -5.16 -10.20 8.08
C PRO A 341 -5.44 -8.85 7.38
N LEU A 342 -6.69 -8.37 7.49
CA LEU A 342 -7.05 -7.00 7.11
C LEU A 342 -6.56 -6.00 8.16
N SER A 343 -6.20 -4.79 7.73
CA SER A 343 -6.00 -3.67 8.66
C SER A 343 -7.32 -3.26 9.33
N ASP A 344 -7.26 -2.61 10.49
CA ASP A 344 -8.45 -2.12 11.21
C ASP A 344 -9.36 -1.25 10.30
N LEU A 345 -8.75 -0.32 9.55
CA LEU A 345 -9.46 0.51 8.58
C LEU A 345 -10.02 -0.30 7.40
N GLY A 346 -9.27 -1.31 6.94
CA GLY A 346 -9.71 -2.24 5.90
C GLY A 346 -10.96 -3.00 6.34
N LEU A 347 -10.95 -3.59 7.53
CA LEU A 347 -12.05 -4.36 8.09
C LEU A 347 -13.33 -3.51 8.23
N ILE A 348 -13.22 -2.27 8.72
CA ILE A 348 -14.36 -1.34 8.81
C ILE A 348 -14.92 -1.04 7.42
N SER A 349 -14.04 -0.80 6.44
CA SER A 349 -14.43 -0.46 5.07
C SER A 349 -15.14 -1.64 4.38
N TYR A 350 -14.61 -2.86 4.49
CA TYR A 350 -15.23 -4.07 3.94
C TYR A 350 -16.57 -4.38 4.61
N ARG A 351 -16.67 -4.31 5.95
CA ARG A 351 -17.95 -4.50 6.65
C ARG A 351 -19.01 -3.49 6.21
N SER A 352 -18.63 -2.23 6.05
CA SER A 352 -19.54 -1.20 5.55
C SER A 352 -19.97 -1.48 4.11
N TYR A 353 -19.05 -1.93 3.25
CA TYR A 353 -19.35 -2.27 1.86
C TYR A 353 -20.27 -3.48 1.76
N TRP A 354 -19.97 -4.59 2.46
CA TRP A 354 -20.80 -5.79 2.47
C TRP A 354 -22.20 -5.52 3.00
N LYS A 355 -22.34 -4.76 4.09
CA LYS A 355 -23.65 -4.31 4.59
C LYS A 355 -24.46 -3.65 3.47
N GLU A 356 -23.84 -2.74 2.73
CA GLU A 356 -24.53 -2.00 1.67
C GLU A 356 -24.94 -2.88 0.49
N VAL A 357 -24.04 -3.76 0.04
CA VAL A 357 -24.30 -4.69 -1.07
C VAL A 357 -25.45 -5.64 -0.72
N LEU A 358 -25.45 -6.20 0.50
CA LEU A 358 -26.51 -7.10 0.95
C LEU A 358 -27.86 -6.40 1.07
N LEU A 359 -27.90 -5.19 1.67
CA LEU A 359 -29.13 -4.43 1.78
C LEU A 359 -29.68 -4.03 0.40
N ARG A 360 -28.80 -3.65 -0.54
CA ARG A 360 -29.17 -3.35 -1.93
C ARG A 360 -29.78 -4.57 -2.63
N TYR A 361 -29.15 -5.74 -2.52
CA TYR A 361 -29.67 -7.00 -3.05
C TYR A 361 -31.07 -7.30 -2.49
N MET A 362 -31.24 -7.21 -1.17
CA MET A 362 -32.52 -7.48 -0.49
C MET A 362 -33.64 -6.49 -0.83
N CYS A 363 -33.30 -5.26 -1.19
CA CYS A 363 -34.27 -4.27 -1.66
C CYS A 363 -34.86 -4.67 -3.02
N ASN A 364 -34.01 -5.21 -3.90
CA ASN A 364 -34.40 -5.58 -5.25
C ASN A 364 -35.00 -6.99 -5.32
N PHE A 365 -34.71 -7.83 -4.33
CA PHE A 365 -35.22 -9.19 -4.25
C PHE A 365 -36.73 -9.25 -3.93
N GLN A 366 -37.50 -9.90 -4.81
CA GLN A 366 -38.96 -10.07 -4.70
C GLN A 366 -39.37 -11.52 -4.35
N GLY A 367 -38.43 -12.46 -4.25
CA GLY A 367 -38.72 -13.85 -3.93
C GLY A 367 -39.06 -14.08 -2.45
N LYS A 368 -39.55 -15.29 -2.14
CA LYS A 368 -39.92 -15.69 -0.77
C LYS A 368 -38.76 -16.28 0.04
N GLU A 369 -37.78 -16.89 -0.62
CA GLU A 369 -36.63 -17.55 0.00
C GLU A 369 -35.34 -17.04 -0.65
N ILE A 370 -34.33 -16.72 0.15
CA ILE A 370 -33.02 -16.24 -0.33
C ILE A 370 -31.97 -17.29 -0.01
N SER A 371 -31.24 -17.75 -1.02
CA SER A 371 -30.07 -18.60 -0.82
C SER A 371 -28.79 -17.79 -0.69
N ILE A 372 -27.92 -18.14 0.28
CA ILE A 372 -26.58 -17.55 0.40
C ILE A 372 -25.77 -17.78 -0.89
N LYS A 373 -25.99 -18.90 -1.57
CA LYS A 373 -25.32 -19.22 -2.84
C LYS A 373 -25.71 -18.22 -3.93
N GLU A 374 -26.98 -17.86 -4.04
CA GLU A 374 -27.47 -16.90 -5.04
C GLU A 374 -26.91 -15.50 -4.80
N ILE A 375 -26.95 -15.03 -3.54
CA ILE A 375 -26.32 -13.74 -3.16
C ILE A 375 -24.84 -13.76 -3.56
N SER A 376 -24.13 -14.84 -3.25
CA SER A 376 -22.70 -14.97 -3.53
C SER A 376 -22.40 -14.90 -5.03
N GLN A 377 -23.20 -15.55 -5.87
CA GLN A 377 -23.04 -15.51 -7.33
C GLN A 377 -23.32 -14.12 -7.90
N GLU A 378 -24.38 -13.43 -7.47
CA GLU A 378 -24.72 -12.11 -8.00
C GLU A 378 -23.75 -11.01 -7.52
N THR A 379 -23.29 -11.12 -6.27
CA THR A 379 -22.46 -10.09 -5.63
C THR A 379 -20.96 -10.34 -5.76
N ALA A 380 -20.54 -11.55 -6.16
CA ALA A 380 -19.18 -12.07 -6.09
C ALA A 380 -18.56 -12.08 -4.67
N VAL A 381 -19.36 -11.85 -3.62
CA VAL A 381 -18.90 -11.87 -2.23
C VAL A 381 -18.85 -13.31 -1.73
N ASN A 382 -17.76 -13.66 -1.04
CA ASN A 382 -17.60 -14.98 -0.45
C ASN A 382 -18.74 -15.32 0.54
N PRO A 383 -19.29 -16.55 0.52
CA PRO A 383 -20.37 -16.96 1.42
C PRO A 383 -20.08 -16.73 2.91
N VAL A 384 -18.82 -16.89 3.34
CA VAL A 384 -18.42 -16.67 4.74
C VAL A 384 -18.60 -15.20 5.14
N ASP A 385 -18.25 -14.28 4.25
CA ASP A 385 -18.38 -12.84 4.50
C ASP A 385 -19.86 -12.41 4.48
N ILE A 386 -20.69 -13.04 3.64
CA ILE A 386 -22.15 -12.87 3.63
C ILE A 386 -22.75 -13.31 4.96
N VAL A 387 -22.44 -14.53 5.41
CA VAL A 387 -22.95 -15.08 6.68
C VAL A 387 -22.53 -14.20 7.85
N SER A 388 -21.26 -13.82 7.93
CA SER A 388 -20.75 -12.94 8.98
C SER A 388 -21.46 -11.58 8.99
N THR A 389 -21.72 -11.02 7.81
CA THR A 389 -22.44 -9.74 7.70
C THR A 389 -23.91 -9.89 8.12
N LEU A 390 -24.62 -10.93 7.67
CA LEU A 390 -26.00 -11.20 8.07
C LEU A 390 -26.13 -11.42 9.59
N GLN A 391 -25.17 -12.12 10.20
CA GLN A 391 -25.09 -12.26 11.66
C GLN A 391 -24.89 -10.91 12.35
N SER A 392 -23.98 -10.07 11.85
CA SER A 392 -23.72 -8.74 12.43
C SER A 392 -24.93 -7.80 12.36
N LEU A 393 -25.79 -7.96 11.35
CA LEU A 393 -27.05 -7.22 11.20
C LEU A 393 -28.23 -7.84 11.96
N GLN A 394 -28.00 -8.97 12.64
CA GLN A 394 -29.02 -9.78 13.32
C GLN A 394 -30.13 -10.26 12.36
N MET A 395 -29.78 -10.45 11.09
CA MET A 395 -30.67 -10.90 10.03
C MET A 395 -30.59 -12.41 9.78
N LEU A 396 -29.63 -13.11 10.37
CA LEU A 396 -29.56 -14.57 10.29
C LEU A 396 -30.26 -15.21 11.49
N LYS A 397 -31.22 -16.11 11.24
CA LYS A 397 -31.92 -16.92 12.25
C LYS A 397 -31.74 -18.39 11.95
N TYR A 398 -31.88 -19.23 12.97
CA TYR A 398 -31.85 -20.68 12.83
C TYR A 398 -33.18 -21.25 13.34
N TRP A 399 -33.88 -22.00 12.51
CA TRP A 399 -35.19 -22.56 12.83
C TRP A 399 -35.36 -23.93 12.18
N LYS A 400 -35.71 -24.94 12.99
CA LYS A 400 -35.95 -26.33 12.54
C LYS A 400 -34.84 -26.88 11.61
N GLY A 401 -33.58 -26.65 11.95
CA GLY A 401 -32.45 -27.15 11.14
C GLY A 401 -32.09 -26.30 9.92
N LYS A 402 -32.80 -25.18 9.67
CA LYS A 402 -32.57 -24.30 8.51
C LYS A 402 -32.14 -22.90 8.93
N HIS A 403 -31.21 -22.32 8.17
CA HIS A 403 -30.89 -20.90 8.28
C HIS A 403 -31.93 -20.07 7.52
N LEU A 404 -32.57 -19.14 8.23
CA LEU A 404 -33.55 -18.21 7.68
C LEU A 404 -32.96 -16.80 7.68
N VAL A 405 -33.18 -16.06 6.60
CA VAL A 405 -32.77 -14.66 6.48
C VAL A 405 -33.96 -13.76 6.78
N LEU A 406 -33.92 -13.06 7.91
CA LEU A 406 -34.94 -12.09 8.31
C LEU A 406 -34.71 -10.77 7.57
N LYS A 407 -35.65 -10.41 6.69
CA LYS A 407 -35.67 -9.11 6.02
C LYS A 407 -36.11 -8.02 7.01
N ARG A 408 -35.13 -7.29 7.54
CA ARG A 408 -35.32 -6.16 8.46
C ARG A 408 -35.66 -4.90 7.68
N GLN A 409 -36.95 -4.53 7.68
CA GLN A 409 -37.45 -3.37 6.94
C GLN A 409 -36.86 -2.06 7.45
N ASP A 410 -36.62 -1.95 8.76
CA ASP A 410 -35.99 -0.79 9.40
C ASP A 410 -34.58 -0.49 8.84
N LEU A 411 -33.76 -1.52 8.64
CA LEU A 411 -32.42 -1.37 8.07
C LEU A 411 -32.46 -1.01 6.57
N ILE A 412 -33.45 -1.55 5.86
CA ILE A 412 -33.67 -1.26 4.45
C ILE A 412 -34.09 0.19 4.26
N ASP A 413 -35.02 0.68 5.07
CA ASP A 413 -35.51 2.05 4.99
C ASP A 413 -34.42 3.05 5.40
N GLU A 414 -33.63 2.73 6.43
CA GLU A 414 -32.44 3.52 6.80
C GLU A 414 -31.44 3.60 5.64
N TRP A 415 -31.20 2.48 4.97
CA TRP A 415 -30.30 2.43 3.81
C TRP A 415 -30.85 3.23 2.63
N LYS A 416 -32.13 3.08 2.27
CA LYS A 416 -32.78 3.87 1.22
C LYS A 416 -32.70 5.37 1.50
N ALA A 417 -32.97 5.78 2.74
CA ALA A 417 -32.84 7.19 3.15
C ALA A 417 -31.40 7.70 3.01
N LYS A 418 -30.40 6.87 3.34
CA LYS A 418 -28.98 7.20 3.14
C LYS A 418 -28.60 7.28 1.66
N GLU A 419 -29.11 6.40 0.82
CA GLU A 419 -28.86 6.43 -0.62
C GLU A 419 -29.48 7.67 -1.28
N ILE A 420 -30.71 8.05 -0.89
CA ILE A 420 -31.34 9.29 -1.35
C ILE A 420 -30.50 10.51 -0.94
N LYS A 421 -30.03 10.56 0.32
CA LYS A 421 -29.14 11.63 0.81
C LYS A 421 -27.78 11.65 0.12
N ARG A 422 -27.30 10.51 -0.37
CA ARG A 422 -26.06 10.39 -1.15
C ARG A 422 -26.23 10.83 -2.61
N GLY A 423 -27.42 11.27 -3.02
CA GLY A 423 -27.74 11.74 -4.38
C GLY A 423 -26.63 12.59 -5.00
N ASN A 424 -26.31 12.27 -6.27
CA ASN A 424 -25.22 12.82 -7.08
C ASN A 424 -23.79 12.69 -6.52
N SER A 425 -23.52 11.80 -5.56
CA SER A 425 -22.13 11.42 -5.29
C SER A 425 -21.55 10.69 -6.50
N ASN A 426 -20.68 11.36 -7.26
CA ASN A 426 -19.94 10.80 -8.41
C ASN A 426 -18.95 9.68 -8.03
N LYS A 427 -18.98 9.18 -6.79
CA LYS A 427 -18.04 8.22 -6.23
C LYS A 427 -18.62 6.79 -6.18
N THR A 428 -19.16 6.35 -7.31
CA THR A 428 -19.65 4.97 -7.54
C THR A 428 -18.96 4.38 -8.77
N ILE A 429 -18.71 3.07 -8.75
CA ILE A 429 -18.17 2.36 -9.92
C ILE A 429 -19.32 2.08 -10.88
N ASP A 430 -19.10 2.40 -12.15
CA ASP A 430 -20.04 2.14 -13.21
C ASP A 430 -19.58 0.94 -14.05
N PRO A 431 -20.27 -0.21 -13.98
CA PRO A 431 -19.87 -1.39 -14.74
C PRO A 431 -19.74 -1.14 -16.26
N SER A 432 -20.54 -0.22 -16.82
CA SER A 432 -20.49 0.11 -18.25
C SER A 432 -19.22 0.84 -18.68
N SER A 433 -18.49 1.43 -17.72
CA SER A 433 -17.24 2.16 -17.96
C SER A 433 -16.00 1.28 -17.85
N LEU A 434 -16.17 -0.02 -17.56
CA LEU A 434 -15.09 -1.01 -17.52
C LEU A 434 -14.80 -1.53 -18.93
N LYS A 435 -13.54 -1.40 -19.37
CA LYS A 435 -13.01 -1.98 -20.60
C LYS A 435 -11.94 -3.00 -20.24
N TRP A 436 -12.39 -4.18 -19.84
CA TRP A 436 -11.53 -5.22 -19.31
C TRP A 436 -12.05 -6.60 -19.64
N THR A 437 -11.12 -7.52 -19.88
CA THR A 437 -11.40 -8.94 -20.05
C THR A 437 -10.41 -9.72 -19.19
N PRO A 438 -10.82 -10.83 -18.56
CA PRO A 438 -9.92 -11.65 -17.76
C PRO A 438 -8.65 -12.03 -18.55
N PRO A 439 -7.45 -11.90 -17.95
CA PRO A 439 -6.23 -12.39 -18.58
C PRO A 439 -6.40 -13.87 -18.93
N LYS A 440 -6.29 -14.21 -20.22
CA LYS A 440 -6.31 -15.61 -20.66
C LYS A 440 -5.18 -16.33 -19.93
N GLY A 441 -5.51 -17.44 -19.26
CA GLY A 441 -4.62 -18.16 -18.36
C GLY A 441 -3.21 -18.35 -18.92
N THR A 442 -2.22 -17.98 -18.12
CA THR A 442 -0.82 -18.41 -18.29
C THR A 442 -0.50 -19.52 -17.32
#